data_AF-A0A0G9MKG5-F1
#
_entry.id   AF-A0A0G9MKG5-F1
#
_cell.length_a   1.000
_cell.length_b   1.000
_cell.length_c   1.000
_cell.angle_alpha   90.00
_cell.angle_beta   90.00
_cell.angle_gamma   90.00
#
_symmetry.space_group_name_H-M   'P 1'
#
loop_
_entity.id
_entity.type
_entity.pdbx_description
1 polymer ?
#
loop_
_entity_poly.entity_id
_entity_poly.type
_entity_poly.pdbx_seq_one_letter_code
_entity_poly.pdbx_strand_id
1 'polypeptide(L)'
;MGLFFANAAVITVLHITDAINAPTFWIVLALNFVLLIPIIKSGKQLQEQKGAMTRAMRDYNRRFLICSAIYSVLMLGSAGIANRIADGSTLMWGLALLPMLPAFGMIWTMMRYLREETDEYQRYKAVRASMVGLGFVLVLGTGWGFLETFGLVPHIWAWWVFPAWAIGLGFGMIGAGKGEA
;
A
#
# COMPACT_ATOMS: atom_id res chain seq x y z
N MET A 1 10.53 13.07 -2.20
CA MET A 1 10.78 11.65 -2.52
C MET A 1 12.24 11.25 -2.27
N GLY A 2 13.24 11.97 -2.82
CA GLY A 2 14.67 11.59 -2.68
C GLY A 2 15.15 11.36 -1.24
N LEU A 3 14.77 12.23 -0.29
CA LEU A 3 15.19 12.10 1.11
C LEU A 3 14.64 10.84 1.81
N PHE A 4 13.40 10.43 1.50
CA PHE A 4 12.80 9.22 2.07
C PHE A 4 13.58 7.97 1.63
N PHE A 5 13.78 7.81 0.31
CA PHE A 5 14.51 6.67 -0.24
C PHE A 5 15.98 6.66 0.14
N ALA A 6 16.64 7.83 0.18
CA ALA A 6 18.02 7.94 0.64
C ALA A 6 18.16 7.50 2.10
N ASN A 7 17.25 7.95 2.98
CA ASN A 7 17.29 7.62 4.39
C ASN A 7 16.91 6.13 4.62
N ALA A 8 15.94 5.59 3.88
CA ALA A 8 15.66 4.15 3.88
C ALA A 8 16.87 3.31 3.45
N ALA A 9 17.56 3.69 2.37
CA ALA A 9 18.75 3.01 1.88
C ALA A 9 19.90 3.02 2.92
N VAL A 10 20.13 4.17 3.56
CA VAL A 10 21.13 4.28 4.65
C VAL A 10 20.77 3.36 5.82
N ILE A 11 19.51 3.33 6.25
CA ILE A 11 19.04 2.44 7.33
C ILE A 11 19.25 0.98 6.97
N THR A 12 18.95 0.58 5.72
CA THR A 12 19.17 -0.78 5.24
C THR A 12 20.65 -1.14 5.20
N VAL A 13 21.52 -0.25 4.70
CA VAL A 13 22.98 -0.47 4.69
C VAL A 13 23.51 -0.65 6.10
N LEU A 14 23.10 0.20 7.04
CA LEU A 14 23.52 0.09 8.44
C LEU A 14 23.14 -1.26 9.06
N HIS A 15 21.97 -1.80 8.71
CA HIS A 15 21.54 -3.12 9.18
C HIS A 15 22.36 -4.25 8.56
N ILE A 16 22.67 -4.17 7.26
CA ILE A 16 23.50 -5.16 6.56
C ILE A 16 24.94 -5.16 7.10
N THR A 17 25.45 -4.00 7.51
CA THR A 17 26.80 -3.87 8.10
C THR A 17 26.88 -4.20 9.58
N ASP A 18 25.81 -4.74 10.17
CA ASP A 18 25.66 -5.00 11.63
C ASP A 18 25.96 -3.78 12.53
N ALA A 19 25.91 -2.57 11.96
CA ALA A 19 26.13 -1.33 12.68
C ALA A 19 24.94 -0.97 13.59
N ILE A 20 23.75 -1.49 13.28
CA ILE A 20 22.53 -1.34 14.08
C ILE A 20 21.89 -2.70 14.37
N ASN A 21 21.53 -2.92 15.63
CA ASN A 21 20.81 -4.11 16.07
C ASN A 21 19.37 -4.15 15.51
N ALA A 22 18.84 -5.37 15.34
CA ALA A 22 17.49 -5.62 14.81
C ALA A 22 16.36 -4.76 15.42
N PRO A 23 16.23 -4.57 16.75
CA PRO A 23 15.16 -3.73 17.29
C PRO A 23 15.33 -2.25 16.92
N THR A 24 16.57 -1.73 16.88
CA THR A 24 16.84 -0.34 16.48
C THR A 24 16.56 -0.14 14.99
N PHE A 25 16.86 -1.12 14.14
CA PHE A 25 16.50 -1.09 12.72
C PHE A 25 14.99 -0.83 12.53
N TRP A 26 14.13 -1.60 13.19
CA TRP A 26 12.68 -1.43 13.08
C TRP A 26 12.19 -0.07 13.61
N ILE A 27 12.79 0.44 14.69
CA ILE A 27 12.44 1.75 15.26
C ILE A 27 12.81 2.89 14.29
N VAL A 28 14.03 2.89 13.77
CA VAL A 28 14.51 3.96 12.88
C VAL A 28 13.80 3.89 11.52
N LEU A 29 13.51 2.67 11.02
CA LEU A 29 12.69 2.47 9.83
C LEU A 29 11.26 2.98 10.05
N ALA A 30 10.64 2.68 11.19
CA ALA A 30 9.32 3.22 11.54
C ALA A 30 9.33 4.76 11.62
N LEU A 31 10.38 5.35 12.20
CA LEU A 31 10.55 6.80 12.25
C LEU A 31 10.70 7.43 10.87
N ASN A 32 11.30 6.72 9.91
CA ASN A 32 11.44 7.16 8.52
C ASN A 32 10.06 7.40 7.86
N PHE A 33 9.04 6.62 8.21
CA PHE A 33 7.67 6.81 7.69
C PHE A 33 7.04 8.16 8.10
N VAL A 34 7.55 8.84 9.13
CA VAL A 34 7.11 10.21 9.48
C VAL A 34 7.37 11.19 8.32
N LEU A 35 8.42 10.95 7.52
CA LEU A 35 8.73 11.77 6.33
C LEU A 35 7.67 11.65 5.23
N LEU A 36 6.81 10.63 5.25
CA LEU A 36 5.68 10.55 4.33
C LEU A 36 4.61 11.59 4.65
N ILE A 37 4.47 12.03 5.91
CA ILE A 37 3.45 13.02 6.30
C ILE A 37 3.58 14.34 5.51
N PRO A 38 4.74 15.02 5.44
CA PRO A 38 4.89 16.23 4.64
C PRO A 38 4.78 15.96 3.14
N ILE A 39 5.16 14.77 2.65
CA ILE A 39 5.01 14.39 1.24
C ILE A 39 3.53 14.24 0.87
N ILE A 40 2.74 13.58 1.71
CA ILE A 40 1.30 13.41 1.50
C ILE A 40 0.60 14.78 1.59
N LYS A 41 0.98 15.62 2.57
CA LYS A 41 0.43 16.98 2.71
C LYS A 41 0.76 17.87 1.51
N SER A 42 2.02 17.89 1.06
CA SER A 42 2.45 18.69 -0.10
C SER A 42 1.86 18.17 -1.41
N GLY A 43 1.74 16.85 -1.59
CA GLY A 43 1.07 16.24 -2.74
C GLY A 43 -0.40 16.65 -2.81
N LYS A 44 -1.11 16.59 -1.69
CA LYS A 44 -2.50 17.07 -1.59
C LYS A 44 -2.61 18.56 -1.94
N GLN A 45 -1.74 19.40 -1.37
CA GLN A 45 -1.74 20.84 -1.65
C GLN A 45 -1.47 21.15 -3.12
N LEU A 46 -0.55 20.43 -3.76
CA LEU A 46 -0.24 20.59 -5.18
C LEU A 46 -1.44 20.22 -6.06
N GLN A 47 -2.15 19.14 -5.73
CA GLN A 47 -3.35 18.74 -6.45
C GLN A 47 -4.49 19.74 -6.24
N GLU A 48 -4.62 20.34 -5.05
CA GLU A 48 -5.58 21.42 -4.77
C GLU A 48 -5.26 22.68 -5.59
N GLN A 49 -3.98 23.08 -5.69
CA GLN A 49 -3.55 24.23 -6.50
C GLN A 49 -3.80 24.05 -7.99
N LYS A 50 -3.67 22.82 -8.50
CA LYS A 50 -3.93 22.50 -9.92
C LYS A 50 -5.42 22.35 -10.25
N GLY A 51 -6.32 22.58 -9.30
CA GLY A 51 -7.76 22.37 -9.47
C GLY A 51 -8.16 20.91 -9.71
N ALA A 52 -7.22 19.97 -9.53
CA ALA A 52 -7.41 18.55 -9.83
C ALA A 52 -8.05 17.76 -8.67
N MET A 53 -8.27 18.40 -7.52
CA MET A 53 -8.88 17.78 -6.34
C MET A 53 -10.39 17.99 -6.30
N THR A 54 -11.12 16.99 -6.78
CA THR A 54 -12.57 16.92 -6.62
C THR A 54 -12.95 16.62 -5.16
N ARG A 55 -14.18 16.95 -4.77
CA ARG A 55 -14.71 16.59 -3.46
C ARG A 55 -14.71 15.07 -3.25
N ALA A 56 -15.07 14.32 -4.30
CA ALA A 56 -15.05 12.86 -4.31
C ALA A 56 -13.64 12.30 -4.04
N MET A 57 -12.61 12.86 -4.69
CA MET A 57 -11.21 12.46 -4.46
C MET A 57 -10.77 12.70 -3.02
N ARG A 58 -11.17 13.82 -2.42
CA ARG A 58 -10.85 14.14 -1.01
C ARG A 58 -11.52 13.16 -0.04
N ASP A 59 -12.78 12.81 -0.29
CA ASP A 59 -13.53 11.84 0.51
C ASP A 59 -12.97 10.42 0.36
N TYR A 60 -12.61 10.03 -0.87
CA TYR A 60 -11.89 8.79 -1.18
C TYR A 60 -10.58 8.69 -0.39
N ASN A 61 -9.68 9.68 -0.54
CA ASN A 61 -8.38 9.68 0.12
C ASN A 61 -8.51 9.58 1.64
N ARG A 62 -9.48 10.30 2.24
CA ARG A 62 -9.72 10.23 3.69
C ARG A 62 -10.15 8.82 4.11
N ARG A 63 -11.15 8.24 3.44
CA ARG A 63 -11.66 6.89 3.76
C ARG A 63 -10.59 5.83 3.55
N PHE A 64 -9.83 5.93 2.45
CA PHE A 64 -8.76 4.99 2.12
C PHE A 64 -7.64 5.05 3.15
N LEU A 65 -7.22 6.25 3.58
CA LEU A 65 -6.23 6.44 4.65
C LEU A 65 -6.71 5.89 5.99
N ILE A 66 -7.98 6.10 6.35
CA ILE A 66 -8.56 5.52 7.57
C ILE A 66 -8.52 3.99 7.49
N CYS A 67 -8.99 3.38 6.40
CA CYS A 67 -8.92 1.93 6.21
C CYS A 67 -7.48 1.40 6.23
N SER A 68 -6.53 2.12 5.63
CA SER A 68 -5.10 1.76 5.64
C SER A 68 -4.49 1.82 7.06
N ALA A 69 -4.87 2.83 7.85
CA ALA A 69 -4.42 2.96 9.23
C ALA A 69 -4.99 1.84 10.10
N ILE A 70 -6.29 1.56 9.96
CA ILE A 70 -6.96 0.45 10.66
C ILE A 70 -6.32 -0.89 10.23
N TYR A 71 -6.09 -1.11 8.94
CA TYR A 71 -5.36 -2.28 8.41
C TYR A 71 -4.01 -2.46 9.12
N SER A 72 -3.21 -1.41 9.17
CA SER A 72 -1.86 -1.45 9.72
C SER A 72 -1.88 -1.78 11.21
N VAL A 73 -2.76 -1.13 11.98
CA VAL A 73 -2.91 -1.39 13.42
C VAL A 73 -3.36 -2.83 13.68
N LEU A 74 -4.35 -3.32 12.93
CA LEU A 74 -4.86 -4.68 13.11
C LEU A 74 -3.84 -5.73 12.68
N MET A 75 -3.12 -5.51 11.59
CA MET A 75 -2.06 -6.40 11.13
C MET A 75 -0.92 -6.50 12.16
N LEU A 76 -0.42 -5.34 12.63
CA LEU A 76 0.66 -5.31 13.63
C LEU A 76 0.21 -5.86 14.98
N GLY A 77 -1.01 -5.53 15.42
CA GLY A 77 -1.60 -6.07 16.64
C GLY A 77 -1.77 -7.59 16.58
N SER A 78 -2.21 -8.10 15.41
CA SER A 78 -2.33 -9.54 15.17
C SER A 78 -0.98 -10.23 15.24
N ALA A 79 0.03 -9.71 14.55
CA ALA A 79 1.38 -10.25 14.58
C ALA A 79 2.00 -10.22 15.99
N GLY A 80 1.75 -9.16 16.78
CA GLY A 80 2.29 -9.01 18.13
C GLY A 80 1.71 -9.96 19.18
N ILE A 81 0.48 -10.44 18.97
CA ILE A 81 -0.20 -11.33 19.93
C ILE A 81 -0.25 -12.78 19.42
N ALA A 82 -0.01 -13.03 18.13
CA ALA A 82 -0.07 -14.37 17.51
C ALA A 82 0.70 -15.44 18.31
N ASN A 83 1.92 -15.15 18.76
CA ASN A 83 2.76 -16.09 19.53
C ASN A 83 2.21 -16.43 20.94
N ARG A 84 1.15 -15.75 21.39
CA ARG A 84 0.49 -15.98 22.68
C ARG A 84 -0.81 -16.77 22.56
N ILE A 85 -1.23 -17.08 21.33
CA ILE A 85 -2.47 -17.77 21.02
C ILE A 85 -2.12 -19.17 20.54
N ALA A 86 -2.91 -20.17 20.93
CA ALA A 86 -2.70 -21.54 20.49
C ALA A 86 -2.93 -21.69 18.98
N ASP A 87 -2.02 -22.41 18.32
CA ASP A 87 -2.07 -22.67 16.89
C ASP A 87 -3.39 -23.35 16.50
N GLY A 88 -3.99 -22.89 15.41
CA GLY A 88 -5.23 -23.45 14.86
C GLY A 88 -6.49 -23.19 15.69
N SER A 89 -6.39 -22.48 16.83
CA SER A 89 -7.56 -22.11 17.63
C SER A 89 -8.52 -21.18 16.88
N THR A 90 -9.81 -21.22 17.23
CA THR A 90 -10.84 -20.32 16.68
C THR A 90 -10.46 -18.84 16.81
N LEU A 91 -9.74 -18.50 17.88
CA LEU A 91 -9.27 -17.14 18.14
C LEU A 91 -8.17 -16.71 17.16
N MET A 92 -7.27 -17.63 16.78
CA MET A 92 -6.24 -17.38 15.75
C MET A 92 -6.85 -17.20 14.36
N TRP A 93 -7.90 -17.96 14.02
CA TRP A 93 -8.67 -17.73 12.80
C TRP A 93 -9.29 -16.33 12.77
N GLY A 94 -9.94 -15.91 13.86
CA GLY A 94 -10.49 -14.56 13.99
C GLY A 94 -9.43 -13.47 13.82
N LEU A 95 -8.25 -13.69 14.42
CA LEU A 95 -7.11 -12.77 14.32
C LEU A 95 -6.56 -12.68 12.89
N ALA A 96 -6.45 -13.81 12.19
CA ALA A 96 -5.95 -13.86 10.81
C ALA A 96 -6.88 -13.16 9.80
N LEU A 97 -8.20 -13.21 10.03
CA LEU A 97 -9.21 -12.55 9.19
C LEU A 97 -9.35 -11.05 9.47
N LEU A 98 -8.94 -10.61 10.66
CA LEU A 98 -9.08 -9.24 11.14
C LEU A 98 -8.51 -8.17 10.17
N PRO A 99 -7.27 -8.30 9.64
CA PRO A 99 -6.74 -7.36 8.66
C PRO A 99 -7.40 -7.46 7.28
N MET A 100 -8.22 -8.48 6.99
CA MET A 100 -8.94 -8.55 5.71
C MET A 100 -10.08 -7.52 5.65
N LEU A 101 -10.76 -7.23 6.76
CA LEU A 101 -11.91 -6.32 6.78
C LEU A 101 -11.55 -4.90 6.31
N PRO A 102 -10.45 -4.27 6.80
CA PRO A 102 -10.06 -2.96 6.30
C PRO A 102 -9.55 -2.99 4.86
N ALA A 103 -8.95 -4.11 4.41
CA ALA A 103 -8.56 -4.28 3.01
C ALA A 103 -9.78 -4.28 2.09
N PHE A 104 -10.87 -4.98 2.47
CA PHE A 104 -12.16 -4.85 1.79
C PHE A 104 -12.67 -3.41 1.82
N GLY A 105 -12.54 -2.71 2.96
CA GLY A 105 -12.89 -1.29 3.09
C GLY A 105 -12.14 -0.39 2.10
N MET A 106 -10.86 -0.67 1.83
CA MET A 106 -10.06 0.06 0.83
C MET A 106 -10.59 -0.14 -0.59
N ILE A 107 -10.90 -1.39 -0.98
CA ILE A 107 -11.49 -1.69 -2.29
C ILE A 107 -12.89 -1.07 -2.42
N TRP A 108 -13.72 -1.21 -1.40
CA TRP A 108 -15.06 -0.62 -1.37
C TRP A 108 -15.02 0.90 -1.49
N THR A 109 -14.05 1.54 -0.80
CA THR A 109 -13.83 2.98 -0.89
C THR A 109 -13.50 3.42 -2.32
N MET A 110 -12.75 2.61 -3.07
CA MET A 110 -12.46 2.89 -4.48
C MET A 110 -13.68 2.71 -5.39
N MET A 111 -14.48 1.66 -5.17
CA MET A 111 -15.75 1.48 -5.88
C MET A 111 -16.70 2.66 -5.63
N ARG A 112 -16.76 3.11 -4.37
CA ARG A 112 -17.56 4.26 -3.97
C ARG A 112 -17.06 5.56 -4.61
N TYR A 113 -15.75 5.74 -4.72
CA TYR A 113 -15.15 6.88 -5.41
C TYR A 113 -15.59 6.97 -6.87
N LEU A 114 -15.57 5.86 -7.61
CA LEU A 114 -16.01 5.83 -9.02
C LEU A 114 -17.49 6.24 -9.21
N ARG A 115 -18.32 6.04 -8.19
CA ARG A 115 -19.73 6.45 -8.19
C ARG A 115 -19.93 7.91 -7.76
N GLU A 116 -19.12 8.38 -6.81
CA GLU A 116 -19.20 9.75 -6.29
C GLU A 116 -18.52 10.78 -7.21
N GLU A 117 -17.58 10.34 -8.05
CA GLU A 117 -16.86 11.21 -8.96
C GLU A 117 -17.75 11.67 -10.12
N THR A 118 -17.88 13.00 -10.24
CA THR A 118 -18.69 13.64 -11.27
C THR A 118 -17.88 13.98 -12.52
N ASP A 119 -16.57 14.11 -12.37
CA ASP A 119 -15.65 14.37 -13.48
C ASP A 119 -15.31 13.06 -14.21
N GLU A 120 -15.78 12.92 -15.45
CA GLU A 120 -15.58 11.73 -16.26
C GLU A 120 -14.11 11.43 -16.54
N TYR A 121 -13.28 12.47 -16.67
CA TYR A 121 -11.84 12.32 -16.88
C TYR A 121 -11.18 11.74 -15.62
N GLN A 122 -11.50 12.25 -14.43
CA GLN A 122 -10.97 11.69 -13.18
C GLN A 122 -11.42 10.24 -12.95
N ARG A 123 -12.70 9.96 -13.21
CA ARG A 123 -13.24 8.60 -13.13
C ARG A 123 -12.54 7.66 -14.11
N TYR A 124 -12.35 8.07 -15.36
CA TYR A 124 -11.64 7.30 -16.38
C TYR A 124 -10.20 6.99 -15.95
N LYS A 125 -9.46 8.01 -15.47
CA LYS A 125 -8.09 7.82 -14.98
C LYS A 125 -8.01 6.80 -13.85
N ALA A 126 -8.94 6.85 -12.90
CA ALA A 126 -8.96 5.91 -11.78
C ALA A 126 -9.29 4.48 -12.21
N VAL A 127 -10.23 4.28 -13.13
CA VAL A 127 -10.52 2.97 -13.72
C VAL A 127 -9.28 2.43 -14.44
N ARG A 128 -8.66 3.25 -15.29
CA ARG A 128 -7.46 2.86 -16.04
C ARG A 128 -6.31 2.51 -15.10
N ALA A 129 -6.09 3.30 -14.06
CA ALA A 129 -5.09 3.00 -13.04
C ALA A 129 -5.37 1.68 -12.32
N SER A 130 -6.65 1.39 -12.03
CA SER A 130 -7.09 0.13 -11.44
C SER A 130 -6.78 -1.08 -12.32
N MET A 131 -6.96 -0.94 -13.65
CA MET A 131 -6.59 -1.99 -14.61
C MET A 131 -5.07 -2.21 -14.67
N VAL A 132 -4.27 -1.14 -14.62
CA VAL A 132 -2.79 -1.26 -14.53
C VAL A 132 -2.39 -1.95 -13.24
N GLY A 133 -2.98 -1.59 -12.10
CA GLY A 133 -2.76 -2.25 -10.81
C GLY A 133 -3.08 -3.73 -10.84
N LEU A 134 -4.22 -4.11 -11.42
CA LEU A 134 -4.61 -5.50 -11.60
C LEU A 134 -3.63 -6.25 -12.50
N GLY A 135 -3.31 -5.70 -13.68
CA GLY A 135 -2.36 -6.31 -14.61
C GLY A 135 -0.98 -6.50 -14.01
N PHE A 136 -0.50 -5.53 -13.23
CA PHE A 136 0.77 -5.60 -12.52
C PHE A 136 0.82 -6.78 -11.55
N VAL A 137 -0.25 -6.98 -10.77
CA VAL A 137 -0.36 -8.11 -9.82
C VAL A 137 -0.47 -9.44 -10.55
N LEU A 138 -1.26 -9.52 -11.62
CA LEU A 138 -1.42 -10.76 -12.37
C LEU A 138 -0.09 -11.18 -13.00
N VAL A 139 0.61 -10.28 -13.68
CA VAL A 139 1.87 -10.59 -14.35
C VAL A 139 2.97 -10.91 -13.33
N LEU A 140 3.17 -10.05 -12.33
CA LEU A 140 4.23 -10.28 -11.35
C LEU A 140 3.94 -11.43 -10.40
N GLY A 141 2.69 -11.55 -9.93
CA GLY A 141 2.28 -12.62 -9.03
C GLY A 141 2.36 -13.99 -9.70
N THR A 142 1.83 -14.12 -10.92
CA THR A 142 1.94 -15.38 -11.68
C THR A 142 3.38 -15.67 -12.09
N GLY A 143 4.13 -14.66 -12.54
CA GLY A 143 5.55 -14.82 -12.87
C GLY A 143 6.37 -15.29 -11.67
N TRP A 144 6.18 -14.66 -10.50
CA TRP A 144 6.85 -15.07 -9.26
C TRP A 144 6.45 -16.48 -8.84
N GLY A 145 5.16 -16.81 -8.90
CA GLY A 145 4.65 -18.14 -8.58
C GLY A 145 5.26 -19.25 -9.44
N PHE A 146 5.48 -18.99 -10.74
CA PHE A 146 6.19 -19.93 -11.60
C PHE A 146 7.65 -20.08 -11.19
N LEU A 147 8.36 -18.98 -10.97
CA LEU A 147 9.76 -19.02 -10.54
C LEU A 147 9.92 -19.78 -9.21
N GLU A 148 8.98 -19.59 -8.27
CA GLU A 148 8.95 -20.28 -6.99
C GLU A 148 8.70 -21.79 -7.17
N THR A 149 7.77 -22.16 -8.06
CA THR A 149 7.48 -23.57 -8.40
C THR A 149 8.71 -24.29 -8.94
N PHE A 150 9.58 -23.59 -9.68
CA PHE A 150 10.85 -24.14 -10.19
C PHE A 150 12.03 -23.98 -9.22
N GLY A 151 11.81 -23.45 -8.01
CA GLY A 151 12.87 -23.26 -7.00
C GLY A 151 13.89 -22.18 -7.36
N LEU A 152 13.54 -21.24 -8.26
CA LEU A 152 14.44 -20.19 -8.73
C LEU A 152 14.46 -18.95 -7.84
N VAL A 153 13.39 -18.72 -7.07
CA VAL A 153 13.23 -17.55 -6.18
C VAL A 153 12.66 -17.98 -4.82
N PRO A 154 12.89 -17.21 -3.75
CA PRO A 154 12.34 -17.50 -2.44
C PRO A 154 10.81 -17.35 -2.38
N HIS A 155 10.20 -18.05 -1.43
CA HIS A 155 8.76 -17.94 -1.16
C HIS A 155 8.39 -16.53 -0.69
N ILE A 156 7.30 -15.99 -1.25
CA ILE A 156 6.70 -14.72 -0.83
C ILE A 156 5.29 -14.98 -0.31
N TRP A 157 4.98 -14.38 0.84
CA TRP A 157 3.65 -14.47 1.43
C TRP A 157 2.59 -13.76 0.58
N ALA A 158 1.43 -14.42 0.41
CA ALA A 158 0.35 -13.94 -0.45
C ALA A 158 -0.20 -12.54 -0.10
N TRP A 159 -0.03 -12.06 1.13
CA TRP A 159 -0.46 -10.71 1.49
C TRP A 159 0.32 -9.61 0.75
N TRP A 160 1.48 -9.91 0.12
CA TRP A 160 2.19 -9.01 -0.79
C TRP A 160 1.42 -8.63 -2.05
N VAL A 161 0.37 -9.39 -2.39
CA VAL A 161 -0.55 -9.07 -3.49
C VAL A 161 -1.13 -7.66 -3.33
N PHE A 162 -1.51 -7.26 -2.11
CA PHE A 162 -2.14 -5.97 -1.88
C PHE A 162 -1.17 -4.78 -2.02
N PRO A 163 0.06 -4.80 -1.43
CA PRO A 163 1.11 -3.83 -1.74
C PRO A 163 1.48 -3.77 -3.23
N ALA A 164 1.65 -4.92 -3.89
CA ALA A 164 1.98 -4.96 -5.32
C ALA A 164 0.89 -4.28 -6.17
N TRP A 165 -0.37 -4.55 -5.85
CA TRP A 165 -1.52 -3.88 -6.47
C TRP A 165 -1.47 -2.37 -6.28
N ALA A 166 -1.23 -1.89 -5.04
CA ALA A 166 -1.15 -0.47 -4.74
C ALA A 166 0.01 0.24 -5.49
N ILE A 167 1.15 -0.43 -5.65
CA ILE A 167 2.26 0.07 -6.48
C ILE A 167 1.83 0.19 -7.94
N GLY A 168 1.17 -0.84 -8.48
CA GLY A 168 0.64 -0.83 -9.85
C GLY A 168 -0.40 0.28 -10.08
N LEU A 169 -1.26 0.57 -9.10
CA LEU A 169 -2.15 1.73 -9.13
C LEU A 169 -1.35 3.04 -9.27
N GLY A 170 -0.29 3.20 -8.50
CA GLY A 170 0.60 4.37 -8.55
C GLY A 170 1.19 4.58 -9.95
N PHE A 171 1.68 3.52 -10.59
CA PHE A 171 2.15 3.58 -11.98
C PHE A 171 1.04 3.97 -12.95
N GLY A 172 -0.15 3.40 -12.79
CA GLY A 172 -1.32 3.72 -13.59
C GLY A 172 -1.71 5.21 -13.50
N MET A 173 -1.65 5.79 -12.31
CA MET A 173 -1.95 7.21 -12.07
C MET A 173 -0.91 8.15 -12.71
N ILE A 174 0.36 7.76 -12.78
CA ILE A 174 1.41 8.55 -13.45
C ILE A 174 1.21 8.51 -14.98
N GLY A 175 0.94 7.33 -15.54
CA GLY A 175 0.69 7.17 -16.97
C GLY A 175 -0.55 7.93 -17.45
N ALA A 176 -1.53 8.13 -16.57
CA ALA A 176 -2.77 8.88 -16.83
C ALA A 176 -2.57 10.34 -17.23
N GLY A 177 -1.51 10.99 -16.74
CA GLY A 177 -1.24 12.39 -17.03
C GLY A 177 -0.44 12.67 -18.31
N LYS A 178 0.13 11.63 -18.96
CA LYS A 178 1.08 11.80 -20.08
C LYS A 178 0.50 11.48 -21.47
N GLY A 179 -0.66 10.82 -21.54
CA GLY A 179 -1.22 10.33 -22.81
C GLY A 179 -2.26 11.22 -23.48
N GLU A 180 -2.60 12.36 -22.88
CA GLU A 180 -3.69 13.24 -23.33
C GLU A 180 -3.27 14.74 -23.39
N ALA A 181 -1.95 15.00 -23.44
CA ALA A 181 -1.38 16.31 -23.66
C ALA A 181 -0.72 16.38 -25.03
#